data_AF-A0A6A1Q602-F1
#
_entry.id   AF-A0A6A1Q602-F1
#
_cell.length_a   1.000
_cell.length_b   1.000
_cell.length_c   1.000
_cell.angle_alpha   90.00
_cell.angle_beta   90.00
_cell.angle_gamma   90.00
#
_symmetry.space_group_name_H-M   'P 1'
#
loop_
_entity.id
_entity.type
_entity.pdbx_description
1 polymer ?
#
loop_
_entity_poly.entity_id
_entity_poly.type
_entity_poly.pdbx_seq_one_letter_code
_entity_poly.pdbx_strand_id
1 'polypeptide(L)' 'MVVSFRGTWFLVGLVSWGEGCGRLNNYGVYTKVSRYLDWIHGYINPKEAPLESQSTDTLLGGPLKLRVG' A
#
# COMPACT_ATOMS: atom_id res chain seq x y z
N MET A 1 11.68 10.58 -8.28
CA MET A 1 11.85 10.90 -9.72
C MET A 1 10.50 11.31 -10.27
N VAL A 2 10.43 12.52 -10.81
CA VAL A 2 9.23 13.07 -11.46
C VAL A 2 9.54 13.35 -12.93
N VAL A 3 8.54 13.21 -13.79
CA VAL A 3 8.61 13.60 -15.20
C VAL A 3 7.47 14.56 -15.52
N SER A 4 7.76 15.59 -16.34
CA SER A 4 6.74 16.51 -16.83
C SER A 4 6.23 16.02 -18.19
N PHE A 5 4.91 15.91 -18.31
CA PHE A 5 4.24 15.63 -19.58
C PHE A 5 3.02 16.53 -19.71
N ARG A 6 2.98 17.32 -20.79
CA ARG A 6 1.87 18.27 -21.09
C ARG A 6 1.50 19.20 -19.93
N GLY A 7 2.50 19.70 -19.19
CA GLY A 7 2.28 20.62 -18.06
C GLY A 7 1.88 19.94 -16.76
N THR A 8 1.82 18.61 -16.71
CA THR A 8 1.53 17.84 -15.50
C THR A 8 2.75 17.04 -15.07
N TRP A 9 3.01 17.00 -13.77
CA TRP A 9 4.10 16.23 -13.18
C TRP A 9 3.62 14.87 -12.71
N PHE A 10 4.32 13.81 -13.13
CA PHE A 10 4.01 12.43 -12.77
C PHE A 10 5.13 11.84 -11.92
N LEU A 11 4.75 11.19 -10.81
CA LEU A 11 5.67 10.39 -10.01
C LEU A 11 5.92 9.05 -10.70
N VAL A 12 7.13 8.85 -11.22
CA VAL A 12 7.49 7.62 -11.97
C VAL A 12 8.48 6.73 -11.25
N GLY A 13 9.22 7.27 -10.27
CA GLY A 13 10.21 6.52 -9.52
C GLY A 13 10.44 7.02 -8.10
N LEU A 14 10.73 6.10 -7.20
CA LEU A 14 11.23 6.38 -5.84
C LEU A 14 12.73 6.11 -5.80
N VAL A 15 13.49 6.92 -5.06
CA VAL A 15 14.92 6.63 -4.83
C VAL A 15 15.00 5.27 -4.16
N SER A 16 15.81 4.36 -4.72
CA SER A 16 15.97 3.02 -4.16
C SER A 16 17.40 2.86 -3.65
N TRP A 17 18.37 2.74 -4.56
CA TRP A 17 19.77 2.53 -4.19
C TRP A 17 20.72 2.93 -5.32
N GLY A 18 22.01 2.81 -5.09
CA GLY A 18 23.06 2.96 -6.09
C GLY A 18 24.40 2.48 -5.53
N GLU A 19 25.34 2.14 -6.41
CA GLU A 19 26.71 1.82 -5.99
C GLU A 19 27.51 3.11 -5.82
N GLY A 20 27.62 3.57 -4.57
CA GLY A 20 28.17 4.89 -4.25
C GLY A 20 27.24 6.02 -4.71
N CYS A 21 27.80 7.21 -4.95
CA CYS A 21 27.07 8.38 -5.43
C CYS A 21 27.81 9.01 -6.61
N GLY A 22 27.14 9.19 -7.75
CA GLY A 22 27.69 9.88 -8.93
C GLY A 22 28.95 9.25 -9.54
N ARG A 23 29.16 7.94 -9.35
CA ARG A 23 30.33 7.24 -9.89
C ARG A 23 30.19 7.01 -11.39
N LEU A 24 31.30 7.15 -12.12
CA LEU A 24 31.36 6.85 -13.55
C LEU A 24 30.91 5.41 -13.81
N ASN A 25 30.13 5.20 -14.88
CA ASN A 25 29.53 3.92 -15.28
C ASN A 25 28.48 3.32 -14.32
N ASN A 26 28.16 4.00 -13.22
CA ASN A 26 27.14 3.56 -12.27
C ASN A 26 25.90 4.46 -12.35
N TYR A 27 24.72 3.85 -12.35
CA TYR A 27 23.45 4.56 -12.36
C TYR A 27 22.78 4.49 -10.99
N GLY A 28 22.02 5.54 -10.67
CA GLY A 28 21.05 5.47 -9.58
C GLY A 28 19.90 4.55 -9.97
N VAL A 29 19.53 3.65 -9.07
CA VAL A 29 18.43 2.70 -9.28
C VAL A 29 17.19 3.23 -8.56
N TYR A 30 16.08 3.23 -9.27
CA TYR A 30 14.80 3.75 -8.80
C TYR A 30 13.74 2.66 -8.85
N THR A 31 12.88 2.61 -7.84
CA THR A 31 11.70 1.73 -7.84
C THR A 31 10.74 2.17 -8.93
N LYS A 32 10.33 1.27 -9.82
CA LYS A 32 9.39 1.57 -10.91
C LYS A 32 7.95 1.69 -10.38
N VAL A 33 7.50 2.92 -10.12
CA VAL A 33 6.19 3.20 -9.48
C VAL A 33 5.02 2.60 -10.26
N SER A 34 5.10 2.55 -11.59
CA SER A 34 4.03 1.98 -12.42
C SER A 34 3.68 0.51 -12.12
N ARG A 35 4.60 -0.26 -11.51
CA ARG A 35 4.37 -1.66 -11.11
C ARG A 35 3.51 -1.79 -9.85
N TYR A 36 3.33 -0.71 -9.10
CA TYR A 36 2.66 -0.70 -7.80
C TYR A 36 1.35 0.09 -7.79
N LEU A 37 0.87 0.56 -8.94
CA LEU A 37 -0.33 1.41 -9.00
C LEU A 37 -1.57 0.71 -8.41
N ASP A 38 -1.77 -0.59 -8.67
CA ASP A 38 -2.90 -1.34 -8.11
C ASP A 38 -2.82 -1.45 -6.58
N TRP A 39 -1.62 -1.74 -6.06
CA TRP A 39 -1.37 -1.76 -4.61
C TRP A 39 -1.64 -0.37 -4.02
N ILE A 40 -1.03 0.70 -4.57
CA ILE A 40 -1.24 2.07 -4.09
C ILE A 40 -2.73 2.42 -4.09
N HIS A 41 -3.43 2.17 -5.20
CA HIS A 41 -4.86 2.41 -5.35
C HIS A 41 -5.70 1.62 -4.34
N GLY A 42 -5.30 0.40 -3.98
CA GLY A 42 -5.94 -0.39 -2.93
C GLY A 42 -5.85 0.24 -1.54
N TYR A 43 -4.79 0.99 -1.24
CA TYR A 43 -4.63 1.68 0.05
C TYR A 43 -5.21 3.10 0.05
N ILE A 44 -5.19 3.82 -1.07
CA ILE A 44 -5.66 5.21 -1.14
C ILE A 44 -7.13 5.35 -1.53
N ASN A 45 -7.71 4.33 -2.16
CA ASN A 45 -9.14 4.27 -2.46
C ASN A 45 -9.79 3.23 -1.55
N PRO A 46 -10.18 3.59 -0.32
CA PRO A 46 -10.98 2.70 0.51
C PRO A 46 -12.37 2.55 -0.14
N LYS A 47 -12.52 1.58 -1.04
CA LYS A 47 -13.77 0.83 -1.10
C LYS A 47 -13.68 -0.12 0.07
N GLU A 48 -14.24 0.28 1.22
CA GLU A 48 -14.27 -0.47 2.49
C GLU A 48 -13.28 -1.63 2.49
N ALA A 49 -12.03 -1.33 2.85
CA ALA A 49 -11.05 -2.39 3.06
C ALA A 49 -11.73 -3.48 3.89
N PRO A 50 -11.80 -4.74 3.42
CA PRO A 50 -12.23 -5.82 4.27
C PRO A 50 -11.33 -5.77 5.49
N LEU A 51 -11.95 -5.47 6.64
CA LEU A 51 -11.31 -5.55 7.93
C LEU A 51 -10.71 -6.95 8.04
N GLU A 52 -9.41 -7.08 7.80
CA GLU A 52 -8.70 -8.27 8.22
C GLU A 52 -8.50 -8.17 9.73
N SER A 53 -9.58 -8.53 10.44
CA SER A 53 -9.63 -9.13 11.78
C SER A 53 -11.03 -8.97 12.42
N GLN A 54 -12.12 -9.32 11.71
CA GLN A 54 -13.26 -9.94 12.41
C GLN A 54 -13.03 -11.45 12.48
N SER A 55 -11.94 -11.82 13.15
CA SER A 55 -11.64 -13.20 13.55
C SER A 55 -11.32 -13.20 15.04
N THR A 56 -12.23 -12.68 15.85
CA THR A 56 -12.37 -13.02 17.27
C THR A 56 -13.86 -13.17 17.58
N ASP A 57 -14.31 -14.41 17.40
CA ASP A 57 -15.32 -15.06 18.23
C ASP A 57 -16.67 -14.35 18.45
N THR A 58 -17.56 -14.53 17.47
CA THR A 58 -19.00 -14.73 17.74
C THR A 58 -19.28 -16.11 18.41
N LEU A 59 -18.29 -16.71 19.09
CA LEU A 59 -18.38 -18.07 19.65
C LEU A 59 -18.17 -18.21 21.17
N LEU A 60 -18.01 -17.14 21.95
CA LEU A 60 -18.18 -17.21 23.41
C LEU A 60 -18.68 -15.87 24.00
N GLY A 61 -20.00 -15.67 24.11
CA GLY A 61 -20.55 -14.78 25.15
C GLY A 61 -21.64 -13.76 24.80
N GLY A 62 -22.47 -13.97 23.77
CA GLY A 62 -23.76 -13.25 23.69
C GLY A 62 -24.74 -13.75 24.77
N PRO A 63 -25.65 -12.91 25.31
CA PRO A 63 -26.40 -13.21 26.53
C PRO A 63 -27.40 -14.32 26.27
N LEU A 64 -27.12 -15.53 26.79
CA LEU A 64 -28.13 -16.56 26.91
C LEU A 64 -29.19 -16.07 27.90
N LYS A 65 -30.30 -15.60 27.31
CA LYS A 65 -31.60 -15.38 27.91
C LYS A 65 -31.87 -16.42 29.01
N LEU A 66 -32.17 -15.92 30.21
CA LEU A 66 -32.79 -16.65 31.31
C LEU A 66 -33.83 -17.66 30.80
N ARG A 67 -33.70 -18.93 31.19
CA ARG A 67 -34.84 -19.82 31.31
C ARG A 67 -34.79 -20.49 32.67
N VAL A 68 -35.73 -20.06 33.51
CA VAL A 68 -36.08 -20.59 34.82
C VAL A 68 -36.57 -22.04 34.68
N GLY A 69 -36.13 -22.89 35.60
CA GLY A 69 -36.56 -24.29 35.76
C GLY A 69 -35.77 -24.96 36.87
#